data_AF-A0A7W1SQS9-F1
#
_entry.id   AF-A0A7W1SQS9-F1
#
_cell.length_a   1.000
_cell.length_b   1.000
_cell.length_c   1.000
_cell.angle_alpha   90.00
_cell.angle_beta   90.00
_cell.angle_gamma   90.00
#
_symmetry.space_group_name_H-M   'P 1'
#
loop_
_entity.id
_entity.type
_entity.pdbx_description
1 polymer ?
#
loop_
_entity_poly.entity_id
_entity_poly.type
_entity_poly.pdbx_seq_one_letter_code
_entity_poly.pdbx_strand_id
1 'polypeptide(L)'
;MKKYTFLILFFIIQFSFGQSKECGTVEPTGYSEAFAKIKEGQKSFKSRGNIMVLPIKAHIIRKFDETGGLTVNQLEEAVAIMNNKFIHSNIQFYLCDGINFINNSNLFDFNKVQEADMAQQNDAFNKINIY
;
A
#
# COMPACT_ATOMS: atom_id res chain seq x y z
N MET A 1 -38.60 -35.87 -24.15
CA MET A 1 -37.61 -36.72 -23.46
C MET A 1 -36.18 -36.32 -23.85
N LYS A 2 -35.52 -35.64 -22.90
CA LYS A 2 -34.23 -36.06 -22.32
C LYS A 2 -32.92 -35.95 -23.12
N LYS A 3 -32.88 -35.41 -24.35
CA LYS A 3 -31.60 -35.35 -25.10
C LYS A 3 -30.86 -34.00 -25.11
N TYR A 4 -31.54 -32.89 -24.83
CA TYR A 4 -30.89 -31.56 -24.83
C TYR A 4 -30.84 -30.87 -23.47
N THR A 5 -31.57 -31.38 -22.48
CA THR A 5 -31.55 -30.85 -21.11
C THR A 5 -30.18 -31.05 -20.44
N PHE A 6 -29.36 -32.00 -20.93
CA PHE A 6 -28.02 -32.25 -20.40
C PHE A 6 -26.94 -31.32 -20.99
N LEU A 7 -27.19 -30.67 -22.14
CA LEU A 7 -26.20 -29.86 -22.86
C LEU A 7 -26.16 -28.40 -22.41
N ILE A 8 -27.24 -27.87 -21.82
CA ILE A 8 -27.28 -26.50 -21.30
C ILE A 8 -26.72 -26.41 -19.88
N LEU A 9 -26.72 -27.50 -19.12
CA LEU A 9 -26.17 -27.53 -17.75
C LEU A 9 -24.63 -27.64 -17.71
N PHE A 10 -23.97 -27.93 -18.85
CA PHE A 10 -22.52 -28.14 -18.93
C PHE A 10 -21.73 -26.86 -19.24
N PHE A 11 -22.39 -25.73 -19.52
CA PHE A 11 -21.71 -24.48 -19.90
C PHE A 11 -21.53 -23.47 -18.74
N ILE A 12 -22.04 -23.78 -17.53
CA ILE A 12 -22.00 -22.85 -16.38
C ILE A 12 -20.77 -23.05 -15.48
N ILE A 13 -19.94 -24.07 -15.72
CA ILE A 13 -18.82 -24.45 -14.82
C ILE A 13 -17.47 -23.87 -15.28
N GLN A 14 -17.47 -22.89 -16.20
CA GLN A 14 -16.22 -22.23 -16.59
C GLN A 14 -15.77 -21.23 -15.51
N PHE A 15 -14.95 -21.75 -14.60
CA PHE A 15 -13.73 -21.13 -14.10
C PHE A 15 -13.84 -19.69 -13.56
N SER A 16 -14.47 -19.53 -12.40
CA SER A 16 -14.14 -18.44 -11.47
C SER A 16 -13.13 -18.94 -10.43
N PHE A 17 -11.86 -19.10 -10.82
CA PHE A 17 -10.77 -19.08 -9.84
C PHE A 17 -10.30 -17.64 -9.68
N GLY A 18 -11.10 -16.84 -8.96
CA GLY A 18 -10.55 -15.67 -8.31
C GLY A 18 -9.69 -16.16 -7.16
N GLN A 19 -8.39 -16.39 -7.38
CA GLN A 19 -7.46 -16.50 -6.26
C GLN A 19 -7.43 -15.12 -5.60
N SER A 20 -8.17 -14.95 -4.50
CA SER A 20 -7.84 -13.92 -3.54
C SER A 20 -6.45 -14.28 -3.01
N LYS A 21 -5.41 -13.80 -3.67
CA LYS A 21 -4.09 -13.68 -3.06
C LYS A 21 -4.27 -12.70 -1.92
N GLU A 22 -4.68 -13.22 -0.77
CA GLU A 22 -4.52 -12.53 0.49
C GLU A 22 -3.00 -12.47 0.70
N CYS A 23 -2.39 -11.37 0.24
CA CYS A 23 -0.98 -11.11 0.45
C CYS A 23 -0.82 -10.68 1.91
N GLY A 24 -0.65 -11.67 2.76
CA GLY A 24 -0.48 -11.50 4.19
C GLY A 24 0.39 -12.61 4.76
N THR A 25 1.08 -12.30 5.84
CA THR A 25 1.68 -13.33 6.69
C THR A 25 0.56 -14.10 7.37
N VAL A 26 0.67 -15.44 7.40
CA VAL A 26 -0.24 -16.29 8.21
C VAL A 26 -0.17 -15.80 9.66
N GLU A 27 -1.32 -15.53 10.28
CA GLU A 27 -1.37 -15.02 11.65
C GLU A 27 -0.65 -16.03 12.58
N PRO A 28 0.48 -15.66 13.21
CA PRO A 28 1.22 -16.62 14.02
C PRO A 28 0.40 -16.95 15.29
N THR A 29 0.36 -18.23 15.67
CA THR A 29 -0.43 -18.69 16.83
C THR A 29 -0.03 -17.94 18.10
N GLY A 30 -1.01 -17.31 18.77
CA GLY A 30 -0.82 -16.53 20.00
C GLY A 30 -0.75 -15.00 19.80
N TYR A 31 -0.70 -14.51 18.55
CA TYR A 31 -0.75 -13.07 18.29
C TYR A 31 -2.13 -12.46 18.56
N SER A 32 -3.21 -13.20 18.38
CA SER A 32 -4.57 -12.68 18.57
C SER A 32 -4.83 -12.19 20.01
N GLU A 33 -4.32 -12.91 21.02
CA GLU A 33 -4.37 -12.51 22.42
C GLU A 33 -3.49 -11.30 22.73
N ALA A 34 -2.29 -11.24 22.14
CA ALA A 34 -1.39 -10.09 22.26
C ALA A 34 -2.01 -8.83 21.62
N PHE A 35 -2.61 -8.95 20.44
CA PHE A 35 -3.33 -7.88 19.77
C PHE A 35 -4.59 -7.45 20.53
N ALA A 36 -5.31 -8.37 21.18
CA ALA A 36 -6.45 -8.03 22.03
C ALA A 36 -6.01 -7.17 23.22
N LYS A 37 -4.91 -7.53 23.90
CA LYS A 37 -4.35 -6.74 25.01
C LYS A 37 -3.86 -5.35 24.56
N ILE A 38 -3.24 -5.26 23.38
CA ILE A 38 -2.83 -3.97 22.79
C ILE A 38 -4.07 -3.11 22.48
N LYS A 39 -5.12 -3.69 21.89
CA LYS A 39 -6.37 -2.99 21.59
C LYS A 39 -7.07 -2.47 22.85
N GLU A 40 -7.05 -3.23 23.94
CA GLU A 40 -7.58 -2.78 25.22
C GLU A 40 -6.77 -1.62 25.82
N GLY A 41 -5.44 -1.68 25.74
CA GLY A 41 -4.55 -0.58 26.15
C GLY A 41 -4.70 0.69 25.28
N GLN A 42 -5.06 0.54 24.00
CA GLN A 42 -5.32 1.68 23.11
C GLN A 42 -6.61 2.43 23.48
N LYS A 43 -7.61 1.77 24.08
CA LYS A 43 -8.84 2.46 24.55
C LYS A 43 -8.55 3.45 25.68
N SER A 44 -7.49 3.23 26.47
CA SER A 44 -7.06 4.14 27.54
C SER A 44 -6.00 5.14 27.10
N PHE A 45 -5.29 4.88 26.00
CA PHE A 45 -4.34 5.83 25.40
C PHE A 45 -5.08 6.90 24.58
N LYS A 46 -5.79 7.80 25.26
CA LYS A 46 -6.10 9.10 24.67
C LYS A 46 -4.79 9.86 24.58
N SER A 47 -4.19 9.93 23.40
CA SER A 47 -3.02 10.77 23.17
C SER A 47 -3.39 12.22 23.48
N ARG A 48 -3.01 12.67 24.68
CA ARG A 48 -3.08 14.08 25.12
C ARG A 48 -1.86 14.87 24.63
N GLY A 49 -1.09 14.32 23.68
CA GLY A 49 0.15 14.90 23.16
C GLY A 49 -0.07 15.70 21.88
N ASN A 50 0.86 16.62 21.61
CA ASN A 50 0.93 17.38 20.37
C ASN A 50 0.92 16.47 19.12
N ILE A 51 0.37 16.96 18.02
CA ILE A 51 0.40 16.26 16.73
C ILE A 51 1.86 16.16 16.24
N MET A 52 2.32 14.94 15.99
CA MET A 52 3.60 14.66 15.35
C MET A 52 3.43 14.81 13.84
N VAL A 53 4.08 15.82 13.26
CA VAL A 53 4.01 16.10 11.82
C VAL A 53 5.25 15.52 11.15
N LEU A 54 5.06 14.58 10.23
CA LEU A 54 6.12 13.82 9.57
C LEU A 54 6.23 14.19 8.08
N PRO A 55 7.42 14.61 7.61
CA PRO A 55 7.65 14.87 6.19
C PRO A 55 7.75 13.58 5.40
N ILE A 56 7.02 13.49 4.29
CA ILE A 56 7.19 12.42 3.29
C ILE A 56 7.84 12.99 2.04
N LYS A 57 8.75 12.24 1.42
CA LYS A 57 9.21 12.47 0.06
C LYS A 57 8.63 11.38 -0.83
N ALA A 58 7.76 11.76 -1.76
CA ALA A 58 7.17 10.83 -2.71
C ALA A 58 8.05 10.70 -3.95
N HIS A 59 8.29 9.46 -4.35
CA HIS A 59 8.96 9.04 -5.57
C HIS A 59 7.93 8.28 -6.40
N ILE A 60 7.60 8.78 -7.59
CA ILE A 60 6.69 8.07 -8.51
C ILE A 60 7.54 7.48 -9.61
N ILE A 61 7.65 6.15 -9.62
CA ILE A 61 8.34 5.41 -10.66
C ILE A 61 7.36 5.19 -11.82
N ARG A 62 7.78 5.59 -13.02
CA ARG A 62 7.01 5.44 -14.26
C ARG A 62 7.92 5.02 -15.40
N LYS A 63 7.32 4.59 -16.50
CA LYS A 63 8.07 4.20 -17.71
C LYS A 63 8.78 5.42 -18.30
N PHE A 64 9.76 5.17 -19.17
CA PHE A 64 10.53 6.22 -19.83
C PHE A 64 9.65 7.15 -20.69
N ASP A 65 8.58 6.61 -21.28
CA ASP A 65 7.58 7.38 -22.04
C ASP A 65 6.58 8.14 -21.15
N GLU A 66 6.88 8.25 -19.84
CA GLU A 66 6.09 8.93 -18.83
C GLU A 66 4.72 8.30 -18.53
N THR A 67 4.46 7.11 -19.08
CA THR A 67 3.22 6.36 -18.82
C THR A 67 3.36 5.42 -17.62
N GLY A 68 2.21 4.98 -17.11
CA GLY A 68 2.14 4.18 -15.89
C GLY A 68 2.44 5.01 -14.64
N GLY A 69 2.74 4.32 -13.54
CA GLY A 69 2.97 4.92 -12.24
C GLY A 69 1.68 5.44 -11.61
N LEU A 70 1.81 5.97 -10.39
CA LEU A 70 0.72 6.60 -9.68
C LEU A 70 0.46 8.00 -10.26
N THR A 71 -0.79 8.40 -10.40
CA THR A 71 -1.12 9.80 -10.71
C THR A 71 -0.98 10.67 -9.46
N VAL A 72 -0.83 11.99 -9.62
CA VAL A 72 -0.76 12.93 -8.50
C VAL A 72 -2.02 12.85 -7.63
N ASN A 73 -3.21 12.77 -8.25
CA ASN A 73 -4.47 12.66 -7.52
C ASN A 73 -4.54 11.38 -6.67
N GLN A 74 -4.06 10.24 -7.20
CA GLN A 74 -4.01 8.99 -6.44
C GLN A 74 -3.00 9.07 -5.29
N LEU A 75 -1.87 9.76 -5.46
CA LEU A 75 -0.93 10.01 -4.36
C LEU A 75 -1.58 10.86 -3.26
N GLU A 76 -2.24 11.96 -3.63
CA GLU A 76 -2.93 12.84 -2.68
C GLU A 76 -4.03 12.10 -1.91
N GLU A 77 -4.80 11.27 -2.60
CA GLU A 77 -5.80 10.40 -1.99
C GLU A 77 -5.16 9.40 -1.03
N ALA A 78 -4.06 8.75 -1.42
CA ALA A 78 -3.34 7.82 -0.56
C ALA A 78 -2.79 8.52 0.71
N VAL A 79 -2.27 9.73 0.59
CA VAL A 79 -1.82 10.54 1.74
C VAL A 79 -2.99 10.92 2.63
N ALA A 80 -4.14 11.26 2.07
CA ALA A 80 -5.36 11.55 2.84
C ALA A 80 -5.85 10.31 3.62
N ILE A 81 -5.86 9.14 2.98
CA ILE A 81 -6.20 7.86 3.61
C ILE A 81 -5.22 7.55 4.75
N MET A 82 -3.93 7.72 4.51
CA MET A 82 -2.88 7.51 5.52
C MET A 82 -3.09 8.44 6.72
N ASN A 83 -3.31 9.73 6.50
CA ASN A 83 -3.61 10.69 7.57
C ASN A 83 -4.86 10.31 8.37
N ASN A 84 -5.93 9.88 7.70
CA ASN A 84 -7.16 9.46 8.37
C ASN A 84 -6.93 8.19 9.21
N LYS A 85 -6.09 7.26 8.73
CA LYS A 85 -5.75 6.04 9.46
C LYS A 85 -4.95 6.32 10.74
N PHE A 86 -4.09 7.32 10.72
CA PHE A 86 -3.18 7.66 11.82
C PHE A 86 -3.68 8.81 12.72
N ILE A 87 -4.89 9.33 12.47
CA ILE A 87 -5.46 10.46 13.23
C ILE A 87 -5.53 10.20 14.73
N HIS A 88 -5.91 8.98 15.14
CA HIS A 88 -5.99 8.60 16.55
C HIS A 88 -4.63 8.33 17.21
N SER A 89 -3.56 8.29 16.42
CA SER A 89 -2.19 8.19 16.87
C SER A 89 -1.52 9.58 17.00
N ASN A 90 -2.25 10.67 16.75
CA ASN A 90 -1.72 12.04 16.65
C ASN A 90 -0.53 12.16 15.69
N ILE A 91 -0.56 11.46 14.56
CA ILE A 91 0.44 11.57 13.50
C ILE A 91 -0.22 12.16 12.27
N GLN A 92 0.45 13.14 11.66
CA GLN A 92 0.05 13.72 10.38
C GLN A 92 1.25 13.73 9.42
N PHE A 93 1.02 13.27 8.20
CA PHE A 93 1.98 13.25 7.12
C PHE A 93 1.70 14.40 6.15
N TYR A 94 2.77 14.97 5.58
CA TYR A 94 2.67 15.98 4.53
C TYR A 94 3.76 15.79 3.49
N LEU A 95 3.43 16.06 2.23
CA LEU A 95 4.37 15.99 1.14
C LEU A 95 5.40 17.13 1.26
N CYS A 96 6.67 16.76 1.31
CA CYS A 96 7.81 17.67 1.45
C CYS A 96 8.67 17.62 0.18
N ASP A 97 9.08 18.78 -0.31
CA ASP A 97 9.90 18.96 -1.52
C ASP A 97 9.26 18.40 -2.81
N GLY A 98 7.92 18.36 -2.87
CA GLY A 98 7.17 17.89 -4.04
C GLY A 98 7.42 16.42 -4.41
N ILE A 99 6.94 16.03 -5.59
CA ILE A 99 7.04 14.66 -6.11
C ILE A 99 8.32 14.54 -6.95
N ASN A 100 9.12 13.51 -6.70
CA ASN A 100 10.19 13.10 -7.60
C ASN A 100 9.66 12.08 -8.61
N PHE A 101 9.66 12.38 -9.90
CA PHE A 101 9.27 11.44 -10.94
C PHE A 101 10.51 10.73 -11.48
N ILE A 102 10.54 9.40 -11.37
CA ILE A 102 11.65 8.57 -11.84
C ILE A 102 11.20 7.87 -13.14
N ASN A 103 11.61 8.44 -14.28
CA ASN A 103 11.31 7.90 -15.61
C ASN A 103 12.30 6.77 -15.95
N ASN A 104 12.05 5.56 -15.47
CA ASN A 104 12.94 4.43 -15.67
C ASN A 104 12.14 3.13 -15.81
N SER A 105 11.98 2.66 -17.05
CA SER A 105 11.24 1.42 -17.34
C SER A 105 11.84 0.19 -16.65
N ASN A 106 13.15 0.16 -16.36
CA ASN A 106 13.78 -0.96 -15.65
C ASN A 106 13.45 -0.96 -14.15
N LEU A 107 13.20 0.21 -13.56
CA LEU A 107 12.74 0.33 -12.16
C LEU A 107 11.22 0.22 -12.06
N PHE A 108 10.49 0.54 -13.13
CA PHE A 108 9.04 0.41 -13.20
C PHE A 108 8.61 -1.04 -12.97
N ASP A 109 9.30 -1.99 -13.58
CA ASP A 109 9.17 -3.42 -13.30
C ASP A 109 10.09 -3.83 -12.14
N PHE A 110 9.85 -3.24 -10.97
CA PHE A 110 10.74 -3.30 -9.81
C PHE A 110 11.14 -4.73 -9.41
N ASN A 111 12.43 -4.93 -9.20
CA ASN A 111 13.01 -6.10 -8.58
C ASN A 111 13.75 -5.69 -7.30
N LYS A 112 13.58 -6.47 -6.22
CA LYS A 112 14.24 -6.23 -4.92
C LYS A 112 15.76 -6.04 -5.02
N VAL A 113 16.43 -6.68 -5.98
CA VAL A 113 17.89 -6.48 -6.16
C VAL A 113 18.27 -5.03 -6.53
N GLN A 114 17.32 -4.24 -7.03
CA GLN A 114 17.50 -2.84 -7.41
C GLN A 114 17.22 -1.86 -6.25
N GLU A 115 16.71 -2.35 -5.11
CA GLU A 115 16.25 -1.52 -3.98
C GLU A 115 17.38 -0.62 -3.44
N ALA A 116 18.57 -1.19 -3.22
CA ALA A 116 19.70 -0.45 -2.67
C ALA A 116 20.16 0.69 -3.60
N ASP A 117 20.30 0.40 -4.89
CA ASP A 117 20.71 1.38 -5.88
C ASP A 117 19.64 2.48 -6.06
N MET A 118 18.36 2.10 -6.07
CA MET A 118 17.23 3.02 -6.17
C MET A 118 17.19 3.96 -4.96
N ALA A 119 17.28 3.41 -3.74
CA ALA A 119 17.26 4.18 -2.51
C ALA A 119 18.46 5.12 -2.41
N GLN A 120 19.67 4.61 -2.68
CA GLN A 120 20.89 5.41 -2.62
C GLN A 120 20.86 6.63 -3.55
N GLN A 121 20.23 6.51 -4.73
CA GLN A 121 20.17 7.59 -5.71
C GLN A 121 19.06 8.61 -5.42
N ASN A 122 17.99 8.21 -4.75
CA ASN A 122 16.77 9.01 -4.69
C ASN A 122 16.36 9.44 -3.28
N ASP A 123 16.81 8.74 -2.23
CA ASP A 123 16.40 9.02 -0.87
C ASP A 123 16.73 10.46 -0.45
N ALA A 124 15.73 11.14 0.08
CA ALA A 124 15.91 12.42 0.74
C ALA A 124 16.17 12.22 2.23
N PHE A 125 17.21 12.86 2.74
CA PHE A 125 17.56 12.85 4.16
C PHE A 125 16.48 13.54 5.01
N ASN A 126 16.29 13.04 6.24
CA ASN A 126 15.30 13.53 7.22
C ASN A 126 13.85 13.53 6.74
N LYS A 127 13.51 12.62 5.81
CA LYS A 127 12.15 12.43 5.29
C LYS A 127 11.84 10.95 5.25
N ILE A 128 10.55 10.63 5.28
CA ILE A 128 10.07 9.28 4.97
C ILE A 128 9.99 9.18 3.44
N ASN A 129 10.90 8.42 2.83
CA ASN A 129 10.87 8.18 1.39
C ASN A 129 9.83 7.11 1.07
N ILE A 130 8.91 7.41 0.15
CA ILE A 130 7.85 6.50 -0.31
C ILE A 130 7.99 6.38 -1.83
N TYR A 131 8.10 5.15 -2.32
CA TYR A 131 8.30 4.78 -3.73
C TYR A 131 7.05 4.09 -4.30
#